data_AF-A0A2H9LWJ0-F1
#
_entry.id   AF-A0A2H9LWJ0-F1
#
_cell.length_a   1.000
_cell.length_b   1.000
_cell.length_c   1.000
_cell.angle_alpha   90.00
_cell.angle_beta   90.00
_cell.angle_gamma   90.00
#
_symmetry.space_group_name_H-M   'P 1'
#
loop_
_entity.id
_entity.type
_entity.pdbx_description
1 polymer ?
#
loop_
_entity_poly.entity_id
_entity_poly.type
_entity_poly.pdbx_seq_one_letter_code
_entity_poly.pdbx_strand_id
1 'polypeptide(L)'
;MMADIHNYKQSFERAIERIKENQVISEENKEIILNFKDYLLSEGIGLAKIGRYLCDLIKLSRMLRKTFSEADKEDLRHVVAELEQTNLAAETKKGFKIMLRKLYRFIRGVEEKGISVSKDEWIVIISILAFAFL
;
A
#
# COMPACT_ATOMS: atom_id res chain seq x y z
N MET A 1 19.83 14.35 15.44
CA MET A 1 20.23 13.28 14.49
C MET A 1 19.58 13.58 13.14
N MET A 2 20.31 14.25 12.23
CA MET A 2 19.91 14.39 10.83
C MET A 2 20.22 13.09 10.11
N ALA A 3 19.34 12.08 10.22
CA ALA A 3 19.38 10.98 9.28
C ALA A 3 19.12 11.58 7.88
N ASP A 4 20.11 11.44 7.00
CA ASP A 4 20.24 12.10 5.69
C ASP A 4 18.91 12.26 4.93
N ILE A 5 18.36 13.47 4.96
CA ILE A 5 17.22 13.89 4.12
C ILE A 5 17.52 13.58 2.64
N HIS A 6 18.80 13.70 2.24
CA HIS A 6 19.27 13.39 0.91
C HIS A 6 19.12 11.91 0.53
N ASN A 7 19.32 10.99 1.47
CA ASN A 7 19.24 9.55 1.20
C ASN A 7 17.78 9.09 1.03
N TYR A 8 16.85 9.69 1.77
CA TYR A 8 15.43 9.41 1.62
C TYR A 8 14.85 9.92 0.30
N LYS A 9 15.29 11.09 -0.15
CA LYS A 9 14.90 11.63 -1.46
C LYS A 9 15.36 10.69 -2.59
N GLN A 10 16.63 10.28 -2.58
CA GLN A 10 17.16 9.37 -3.59
C GLN A 10 16.45 8.01 -3.57
N SER A 11 16.18 7.46 -2.38
CA SER A 11 15.45 6.19 -2.24
C SER A 11 14.02 6.29 -2.78
N PHE A 12 13.35 7.42 -2.54
CA PHE A 12 12.02 7.71 -3.05
C PHE A 12 12.01 7.83 -4.57
N GLU A 13 12.93 8.59 -5.16
CA GLU A 13 13.06 8.76 -6.62
C GLU A 13 13.34 7.43 -7.32
N ARG A 14 14.28 6.63 -6.80
CA ARG A 14 14.58 5.29 -7.31
C ARG A 14 13.38 4.36 -7.23
N ALA A 15 12.56 4.45 -6.19
CA ALA A 15 11.36 3.64 -6.09
C ALA A 15 10.35 4.00 -7.19
N ILE A 16 10.21 5.29 -7.52
CA ILE A 16 9.36 5.76 -8.63
C ILE A 16 9.87 5.24 -9.97
N GLU A 17 11.18 5.36 -10.24
CA GLU A 17 11.79 4.84 -11.48
C GLU A 17 11.54 3.34 -11.63
N ARG A 18 11.78 2.57 -10.56
CA ARG A 18 11.52 1.13 -10.53
C ARG A 18 10.06 0.76 -10.80
N ILE A 19 9.10 1.62 -10.48
CA ILE A 19 7.68 1.38 -10.79
C ILE A 19 7.43 1.64 -12.28
N LYS A 20 7.92 2.78 -12.80
CA LYS A 20 7.73 3.17 -14.20
C LYS A 20 8.32 2.15 -15.16
N GLU A 21 9.53 1.67 -14.87
CA GLU A 21 10.28 0.74 -15.71
C GLU A 21 9.83 -0.73 -15.54
N ASN A 22 9.00 -1.02 -14.55
CA ASN A 22 8.58 -2.39 -14.26
C ASN A 22 7.70 -2.95 -15.38
N GLN A 23 8.16 -4.00 -16.05
CA GLN A 23 7.42 -4.65 -17.14
C GLN A 23 6.31 -5.59 -16.63
N VAL A 24 6.32 -5.95 -15.35
CA VAL A 24 5.34 -6.88 -14.75
C VAL A 24 4.12 -6.13 -14.20
N ILE A 25 4.28 -4.86 -13.82
CA ILE A 25 3.18 -4.04 -13.32
C ILE A 25 2.39 -3.50 -14.52
N SER A 26 1.09 -3.75 -14.56
CA SER A 26 0.19 -3.15 -15.55
C SER A 26 0.25 -1.63 -15.52
N GLU A 27 0.06 -0.97 -16.66
CA GLU A 27 0.03 0.50 -16.74
C GLU A 27 -1.01 1.13 -15.80
N GLU A 28 -2.19 0.53 -15.65
CA GLU A 28 -3.21 0.97 -14.69
C GLU A 28 -2.70 0.99 -13.24
N ASN A 29 -2.09 -0.11 -12.78
CA ASN A 29 -1.46 -0.15 -11.45
C ASN A 29 -0.34 0.88 -11.31
N LYS A 30 0.46 1.14 -12.34
CA LYS A 30 1.48 2.19 -12.28
C LYS A 30 0.84 3.56 -12.05
N GLU A 31 -0.22 3.88 -12.78
CA GLU A 31 -0.98 5.11 -12.62
C GLU A 31 -1.57 5.23 -11.20
N ILE A 32 -2.24 4.18 -10.71
CA ILE A 32 -2.79 4.14 -9.34
C ILE A 32 -1.69 4.38 -8.30
N ILE A 33 -0.51 3.75 -8.45
CA ILE A 33 0.61 3.91 -7.51
C ILE A 33 1.11 5.35 -7.51
N LEU A 34 1.26 5.96 -8.69
CA LEU A 34 1.76 7.33 -8.82
C LEU A 34 0.77 8.35 -8.25
N ASN A 35 -0.53 8.16 -8.51
CA ASN A 35 -1.59 9.00 -7.95
C ASN A 35 -1.69 8.82 -6.42
N PHE A 36 -1.58 7.58 -5.93
CA PHE A 36 -1.55 7.31 -4.50
C PHE A 36 -0.33 7.94 -3.81
N LYS A 37 0.82 7.98 -4.48
CA LYS A 37 2.02 8.70 -4.00
C LYS A 37 1.76 10.20 -3.86
N ASP A 38 1.07 10.82 -4.82
CA ASP A 38 0.70 12.24 -4.74
C ASP A 38 -0.30 12.51 -3.61
N TYR A 39 -1.27 11.60 -3.42
CA TYR A 39 -2.17 11.63 -2.25
C TYR A 39 -1.41 11.53 -0.92
N LEU A 40 -0.43 10.63 -0.79
CA LEU A 40 0.35 10.52 0.44
C LEU A 40 1.20 11.78 0.70
N LEU A 41 1.70 12.42 -0.36
CA LEU A 41 2.40 13.71 -0.24
C LEU A 41 1.47 14.82 0.24
N SER A 42 0.23 14.90 -0.29
CA SER A 42 -0.75 15.89 0.17
C SER A 42 -1.17 15.68 1.62
N GLU A 43 -1.13 14.44 2.10
CA GLU A 43 -1.37 14.08 3.51
C GLU A 43 -0.15 14.36 4.43
N GLY A 44 0.94 14.94 3.90
CA GLY A 44 2.14 15.25 4.68
C GLY A 44 2.97 14.04 5.10
N ILE A 45 2.79 12.89 4.45
CA ILE A 45 3.58 11.69 4.76
C ILE A 45 5.02 11.87 4.27
N GLY A 46 5.99 11.63 5.16
CA GLY A 46 7.42 11.81 4.84
C GLY A 46 7.94 10.85 3.76
N LEU A 47 8.89 11.33 2.93
CA LEU A 47 9.44 10.62 1.78
C LEU A 47 9.97 9.22 2.10
N ALA A 48 10.62 9.03 3.26
CA ALA A 48 11.11 7.73 3.69
C ALA A 48 9.98 6.69 3.78
N LYS A 49 8.82 7.09 4.32
CA LYS A 49 7.65 6.23 4.49
C LYS A 49 6.95 5.98 3.16
N ILE A 50 6.86 6.99 2.31
CA ILE A 50 6.31 6.83 0.95
C ILE A 50 7.21 5.90 0.14
N GLY A 51 8.53 6.08 0.14
CA GLY A 51 9.47 5.19 -0.55
C GLY A 51 9.34 3.73 -0.10
N ARG A 52 9.10 3.49 1.20
CA ARG A 52 8.76 2.16 1.71
C ARG A 52 7.45 1.63 1.13
N TYR A 53 6.39 2.45 1.12
CA TYR A 53 5.10 2.06 0.55
C TYR A 53 5.20 1.74 -0.94
N LEU A 54 5.96 2.52 -1.72
CA LEU A 54 6.22 2.24 -3.12
C LEU A 54 6.87 0.86 -3.32
N CYS A 55 7.85 0.50 -2.49
CA CYS A 55 8.45 -0.84 -2.52
C CYS A 55 7.43 -1.94 -2.18
N ASP A 56 6.54 -1.70 -1.22
CA ASP A 56 5.51 -2.66 -0.82
C ASP A 56 4.41 -2.79 -1.89
N LEU A 57 4.10 -1.73 -2.62
CA LEU A 57 3.15 -1.77 -3.75
C LEU A 57 3.65 -2.61 -4.92
N ILE A 58 4.96 -2.61 -5.20
CA ILE A 58 5.58 -3.52 -6.19
C ILE A 58 5.41 -4.99 -5.77
N LYS A 59 5.46 -5.28 -4.46
CA LYS A 59 5.22 -6.65 -3.96
C LYS A 59 3.74 -6.99 -4.07
N LEU A 60 2.86 -6.07 -3.68
CA LEU A 60 1.41 -6.24 -3.75
C LEU A 60 0.95 -6.57 -5.17
N SER A 61 1.47 -5.87 -6.20
CA SER A 61 1.12 -6.14 -7.59
C SER A 61 1.49 -7.56 -8.03
N ARG A 62 2.58 -8.13 -7.48
CA ARG A 62 3.00 -9.51 -7.76
C ARG A 62 2.11 -10.54 -7.04
N MET A 63 1.69 -10.23 -5.81
CA MET A 63 0.83 -11.11 -5.01
C MET A 63 -0.60 -11.16 -5.59
N LEU A 64 -1.15 -10.02 -6.00
CA LEU A 64 -2.53 -9.91 -6.51
C LEU A 64 -2.71 -10.55 -7.89
N ARG A 65 -1.71 -10.47 -8.78
CA ARG A 65 -1.81 -10.91 -10.19
C ARG A 65 -3.00 -10.33 -10.96
N LYS A 66 -3.54 -9.20 -10.49
CA LYS A 66 -4.65 -8.42 -11.07
C LYS A 66 -4.43 -6.93 -10.79
N THR A 67 -5.27 -6.08 -11.36
CA THR A 67 -5.20 -4.64 -11.08
C THR A 67 -5.71 -4.35 -9.66
N PHE A 68 -5.24 -3.27 -9.06
CA PHE A 68 -5.62 -2.89 -7.70
C PHE A 68 -7.10 -2.52 -7.60
N SER A 69 -7.66 -1.98 -8.67
CA SER A 69 -9.07 -1.62 -8.83
C SER A 69 -9.99 -2.84 -8.89
N GLU A 70 -9.54 -3.94 -9.52
CA GLU A 70 -10.29 -5.19 -9.66
C GLU A 70 -10.23 -6.10 -8.44
N ALA A 71 -9.33 -5.83 -7.49
CA ALA A 71 -9.15 -6.70 -6.34
C ALA A 71 -10.35 -6.67 -5.39
N ASP A 72 -10.87 -7.86 -5.13
CA ASP A 72 -11.97 -8.09 -4.22
C ASP A 72 -11.49 -8.44 -2.81
N LYS A 73 -12.45 -8.70 -1.93
CA LYS A 73 -12.22 -9.03 -0.53
C LYS A 73 -11.48 -10.36 -0.34
N GLU A 74 -11.72 -11.37 -1.17
CA GLU A 74 -11.01 -12.65 -1.08
C GLU A 74 -9.56 -12.51 -1.54
N ASP A 75 -9.31 -11.71 -2.56
CA ASP A 75 -7.94 -11.40 -2.99
C ASP A 75 -7.12 -10.76 -1.88
N LEU A 76 -7.70 -9.78 -1.19
CA LEU A 76 -7.03 -9.13 -0.06
C LEU A 76 -6.80 -10.09 1.11
N ARG A 77 -7.71 -11.05 1.34
CA ARG A 77 -7.49 -12.12 2.32
C ARG A 77 -6.32 -13.00 1.92
N HIS A 78 -6.21 -13.39 0.65
CA HIS A 78 -5.10 -14.19 0.15
C HIS A 78 -3.77 -13.44 0.26
N VAL A 79 -3.73 -12.16 -0.08
CA VAL A 79 -2.54 -11.31 0.10
C VAL A 79 -2.11 -11.28 1.56
N VAL A 80 -3.04 -11.08 2.49
CA VAL A 80 -2.71 -11.05 3.93
C VAL A 80 -2.25 -12.42 4.41
N ALA A 81 -2.89 -13.51 3.98
CA ALA A 81 -2.47 -14.87 4.33
C ALA A 81 -1.06 -15.18 3.83
N GLU A 82 -0.74 -14.82 2.58
CA GLU A 82 0.61 -14.97 2.02
C GLU A 82 1.63 -14.12 2.79
N LEU A 83 1.28 -12.86 3.12
CA LEU A 83 2.11 -11.98 3.93
C LEU A 83 2.44 -12.60 5.30
N GLU A 84 1.44 -13.19 5.98
CA GLU A 84 1.62 -13.83 7.28
C GLU A 84 2.57 -15.02 7.23
N GLN A 85 2.59 -15.75 6.13
CA GLN A 85 3.47 -16.92 5.93
C GLN A 85 4.91 -16.53 5.58
N THR A 86 5.19 -15.24 5.31
CA THR A 86 6.57 -14.80 5.06
C THR A 86 7.42 -14.74 6.34
N ASN A 87 8.74 -14.88 6.18
CA ASN A 87 9.72 -14.67 7.25
C ASN A 87 10.00 -13.18 7.57
N LEU A 88 9.13 -12.27 7.12
CA LEU A 88 9.29 -10.85 7.41
C LEU A 88 9.06 -10.56 8.90
N ALA A 89 9.78 -9.58 9.43
CA ALA A 89 9.57 -9.09 10.79
C ALA A 89 8.13 -8.60 10.98
N ALA A 90 7.58 -8.78 12.18
CA ALA A 90 6.22 -8.38 12.54
C ALA A 90 5.94 -6.90 12.23
N GLU A 91 6.90 -6.02 12.49
CA GLU A 91 6.80 -4.58 12.18
C GLU A 91 6.71 -4.30 10.66
N THR A 92 7.40 -5.12 9.85
CA THR A 92 7.31 -5.03 8.38
C THR A 92 5.93 -5.49 7.90
N LYS A 93 5.40 -6.59 8.45
CA LYS A 93 4.03 -7.06 8.15
C LYS A 93 2.98 -6.03 8.54
N LYS A 94 3.11 -5.44 9.74
CA LYS A 94 2.30 -4.30 10.21
C LYS A 94 2.35 -3.13 9.22
N GLY A 95 3.55 -2.78 8.78
CA GLY A 95 3.77 -1.74 7.79
C GLY A 95 3.01 -1.95 6.48
N PHE A 96 3.13 -3.16 5.94
CA PHE A 96 2.46 -3.56 4.71
C PHE A 96 0.94 -3.48 4.84
N LYS A 97 0.38 -3.98 5.94
CA LYS A 97 -1.07 -3.91 6.25
C LYS A 97 -1.59 -2.47 6.35
N ILE A 98 -0.81 -1.57 6.97
CA ILE A 98 -1.18 -0.15 7.06
C ILE A 98 -1.18 0.50 5.66
N MET A 99 -0.18 0.19 4.84
CA MET A 99 -0.10 0.64 3.44
C MET A 99 -1.32 0.14 2.65
N LEU A 100 -1.59 -1.17 2.72
CA LEU A 100 -2.70 -1.83 2.03
C LEU A 100 -4.03 -1.16 2.35
N ARG A 101 -4.28 -0.92 3.65
CA ARG A 101 -5.47 -0.17 4.09
C ARG A 101 -5.54 1.20 3.43
N LYS A 102 -4.47 2.00 3.48
CA LYS A 102 -4.46 3.35 2.90
C LYS A 102 -4.70 3.34 1.39
N LEU A 103 -4.10 2.39 0.66
CA LEU A 103 -4.30 2.24 -0.79
C LEU A 103 -5.78 2.02 -1.11
N TYR A 104 -6.44 1.05 -0.46
CA TYR A 104 -7.83 0.74 -0.77
C TYR A 104 -8.82 1.79 -0.28
N ARG A 105 -8.47 2.60 0.73
CA ARG A 105 -9.22 3.82 1.05
C ARG A 105 -9.13 4.84 -0.08
N PHE A 106 -7.93 5.05 -0.61
CA PHE A 106 -7.67 5.96 -1.72
C PHE A 106 -8.41 5.54 -2.99
N ILE A 107 -8.30 4.28 -3.42
CA ILE A 107 -8.98 3.75 -4.61
C ILE A 107 -10.50 3.91 -4.52
N ARG A 108 -11.08 3.73 -3.32
CA ARG A 108 -12.53 3.80 -3.09
C ARG A 108 -13.04 5.21 -2.77
N GLY A 109 -12.19 6.24 -2.82
CA GLY A 109 -12.58 7.63 -2.61
C GLY A 109 -13.07 7.95 -1.20
N VAL A 110 -12.63 7.22 -0.17
CA VAL A 110 -13.08 7.46 1.21
C VAL A 110 -12.16 8.46 1.89
N GLU A 111 -12.57 9.73 1.87
CA GLU A 111 -11.94 10.79 2.65
C GLU A 111 -12.10 10.52 4.16
N GLU A 112 -11.06 10.85 4.93
CA GLU A 112 -11.00 10.64 6.39
C GLU A 112 -11.93 11.58 7.20
N LYS A 113 -12.84 12.29 6.52
CA LYS A 113 -13.92 13.08 7.10
C LYS A 113 -15.29 12.42 6.87
N GLY A 114 -15.48 11.28 7.53
CA GLY A 114 -16.80 10.77 7.93
C GLY A 114 -17.87 10.70 6.85
N ILE A 115 -17.71 9.84 5.84
CA ILE A 115 -18.84 9.37 5.02
C ILE A 115 -18.78 7.85 4.89
N SER A 116 -19.92 7.23 5.21
CA SER A 116 -20.16 5.79 5.27
C SER A 116 -20.12 5.14 3.89
N VAL A 117 -19.02 4.48 3.57
CA VAL A 117 -19.04 3.35 2.64
C VAL A 117 -19.54 2.13 3.41
N SER A 118 -20.34 1.28 2.77
CA SER A 118 -21.12 0.20 3.40
C SER A 118 -20.33 -0.48 4.53
N LYS A 119 -20.91 -0.49 5.74
CA LYS A 119 -20.27 -0.98 6.97
C LYS A 119 -19.66 -2.38 6.81
N ASP A 120 -20.15 -3.18 5.88
CA ASP A 120 -19.89 -4.61 5.77
C ASP A 120 -18.55 -4.95 5.12
N GLU A 121 -18.06 -4.15 4.17
CA GLU A 121 -16.72 -4.35 3.57
C GLU A 121 -15.61 -3.86 4.51
N TRP A 122 -15.89 -2.77 5.24
CA TRP A 122 -14.97 -2.13 6.15
C TRP A 122 -14.74 -2.93 7.41
N ILE A 123 -15.80 -3.52 7.98
CA ILE A 123 -15.67 -4.41 9.12
C ILE A 123 -14.72 -5.55 8.77
N VAL A 124 -14.79 -6.13 7.57
CA VAL A 124 -13.97 -7.30 7.27
C VAL A 124 -12.52 -6.91 6.97
N ILE A 125 -12.27 -5.83 6.22
CA ILE A 125 -10.90 -5.33 6.00
C ILE A 125 -10.28 -4.86 7.33
N ILE A 126 -11.04 -4.18 8.19
CA ILE A 126 -10.58 -3.77 9.52
C ILE A 126 -10.38 -4.99 10.43
N SER A 127 -11.26 -5.98 10.42
CA SER A 127 -11.14 -7.22 11.22
C SER A 127 -9.96 -8.08 10.77
N ILE A 128 -9.73 -8.26 9.46
CA ILE A 128 -8.55 -8.98 8.93
C ILE A 128 -7.26 -8.29 9.38
N LEU A 129 -7.22 -6.96 9.38
CA LEU A 129 -6.02 -6.21 9.74
C LEU A 129 -5.88 -5.99 11.25
N ALA A 130 -6.96 -6.02 12.03
CA ALA A 130 -6.97 -5.85 13.49
C ALA A 130 -6.66 -7.16 14.25
N PHE A 131 -7.11 -8.32 13.73
CA PHE A 131 -6.80 -9.63 14.36
C PHE A 131 -5.33 -10.02 14.25
N ALA A 132 -4.56 -9.37 13.39
CA ALA A 132 -3.15 -9.66 13.19
C ALA A 132 -2.21 -8.68 13.94
N PHE A 133 -2.74 -8.03 14.99
CA PHE A 133 -2.01 -7.25 16.00
C PHE A 133 -2.11 -7.85 17.42
N LEU A 134 -2.78 -8.99 17.55
CA LEU A 134 -2.94 -9.73 18.81
C LEU A 134 -2.12 -11.02 18.77
#